data_AF-A0A924S272-F1
#
_entry.id   AF-A0A924S272-F1
#
_cell.length_a   1.000
_cell.length_b   1.000
_cell.length_c   1.000
_cell.angle_alpha   90.00
_cell.angle_beta   90.00
_cell.angle_gamma   90.00
#
_symmetry.space_group_name_H-M   'P 1'
#
loop_
_entity.id
_entity.type
_entity.pdbx_description
1 polymer ?
#
loop_
_entity_poly.entity_id
_entity_poly.type
_entity_poly.pdbx_seq_one_letter_code
_entity_poly.pdbx_strand_id
1 'polypeptide(L)'
;KNCGPRGYPGMAEVGNMPLPPKVLRKGITDMVRISDARMSGTAYGTVVLHTSPEAAAGGPLALVQDGDMIELDVPARSLKLEVSDEELARRRTLWKPLEAPKRGWQKLYVEHVQQAHLGADLDFLVGASGAGVPRDSH
;
A
#
# COMPACT_ATOMS: atom_id res chain seq x y z
N LYS A 1 -1.30 -6.86 2.55
CA LYS A 1 -1.76 -5.71 3.37
C LYS A 1 -0.64 -5.30 4.30
N ASN A 2 -0.64 -4.05 4.76
CA ASN A 2 0.37 -3.52 5.68
C ASN A 2 1.78 -3.55 5.08
N CYS A 3 1.87 -3.45 3.76
CA CYS A 3 3.13 -3.40 3.03
C CYS A 3 3.34 -2.03 2.37
N GLY A 4 2.53 -1.04 2.72
CA GLY A 4 2.57 0.33 2.22
C GLY A 4 3.65 1.20 2.86
N PRO A 5 3.66 2.52 2.54
CA PRO A 5 4.58 3.49 3.13
C PRO A 5 4.61 3.41 4.65
N ARG A 6 3.46 3.53 5.33
CA ARG A 6 3.40 3.46 6.80
C ARG A 6 3.39 2.03 7.31
N GLY A 7 2.81 1.10 6.55
CA GLY A 7 2.56 -0.27 7.01
C GLY A 7 3.79 -1.14 7.17
N TYR A 8 4.71 -1.11 6.21
CA TYR A 8 5.86 -2.04 6.23
C TYR A 8 6.87 -1.71 7.35
N PRO A 9 7.28 -0.45 7.60
CA PRO A 9 7.22 0.79 6.79
C PRO A 9 8.26 0.87 5.66
N GLY A 10 8.10 1.85 4.75
CA GLY A 10 9.01 2.07 3.61
C GLY A 10 8.56 1.41 2.30
N MET A 11 7.36 0.82 2.28
CA MET A 11 6.74 0.24 1.09
C MET A 11 7.64 -0.79 0.37
N ALA A 12 7.93 -1.93 1.00
CA ALA A 12 8.88 -2.91 0.44
C ALA A 12 8.41 -3.56 -0.88
N GLU A 13 9.36 -4.15 -1.61
CA GLU A 13 9.12 -4.90 -2.86
C GLU A 13 8.64 -6.33 -2.59
N VAL A 14 7.47 -6.44 -1.97
CA VAL A 14 6.87 -7.73 -1.57
C VAL A 14 5.54 -8.02 -2.27
N GLY A 15 5.19 -7.24 -3.28
CA GLY A 15 3.96 -7.42 -4.07
C GLY A 15 3.97 -8.66 -4.96
N ASN A 16 5.14 -9.13 -5.38
CA ASN A 16 5.32 -10.35 -6.17
C ASN A 16 5.27 -11.62 -5.31
N MET A 17 4.19 -11.78 -4.53
CA MET A 17 3.99 -12.95 -3.68
C MET A 17 4.11 -14.26 -4.50
N PRO A 18 4.87 -15.27 -4.01
CA PRO A 18 4.98 -16.55 -4.68
C PRO A 18 3.64 -17.29 -4.66
N LEU A 19 3.35 -18.02 -5.74
CA LEU A 19 2.14 -18.82 -5.80
C LEU A 19 2.24 -20.04 -4.89
N PRO A 20 1.12 -20.53 -4.31
CA PRO A 20 1.13 -21.75 -3.52
C PRO A 20 1.70 -22.94 -4.31
N PRO A 21 2.57 -23.79 -3.74
CA PRO A 21 3.17 -24.92 -4.46
C PRO A 21 2.16 -25.88 -5.10
N LYS A 22 0.98 -26.03 -4.46
CA LYS A 22 -0.12 -26.85 -5.00
C LYS A 22 -0.74 -26.30 -6.29
N VAL A 23 -0.64 -25.00 -6.54
CA VAL A 23 -1.10 -24.34 -7.76
C VAL A 23 -0.04 -24.49 -8.85
N LEU A 24 1.23 -24.23 -8.51
CA LEU A 24 2.37 -24.40 -9.41
C LEU A 24 2.48 -25.83 -9.96
N ARG A 25 2.25 -26.85 -9.11
CA ARG A 25 2.23 -28.26 -9.54
C ARG A 25 1.14 -28.60 -10.58
N LYS A 26 0.14 -27.74 -10.76
CA LYS A 26 -0.88 -27.88 -11.82
C LYS A 26 -0.47 -27.19 -13.12
N GLY A 27 0.75 -26.63 -13.21
CA GLY A 27 1.21 -25.86 -14.37
C GLY A 27 0.68 -24.43 -14.42
N ILE A 28 -0.04 -23.97 -13.39
CA ILE A 28 -0.52 -22.59 -13.30
C ILE A 28 0.63 -21.72 -12.78
N THR A 29 1.11 -20.79 -13.61
CA THR A 29 2.27 -19.94 -13.33
C THR A 29 1.93 -18.52 -12.95
N ASP A 30 0.66 -18.10 -13.09
CA ASP A 30 0.20 -16.76 -12.72
C ASP A 30 -1.14 -16.79 -11.98
N MET A 31 -1.31 -15.82 -11.09
CA MET A 31 -2.56 -15.50 -10.39
C MET A 31 -2.58 -14.01 -10.07
N VAL A 32 -3.79 -13.44 -10.06
CA VAL A 32 -4.01 -12.05 -9.62
C VAL A 32 -3.54 -11.89 -8.17
N ARG A 33 -2.69 -10.89 -7.95
CA ARG A 33 -2.15 -10.52 -6.63
C ARG A 33 -2.35 -9.03 -6.41
N ILE A 34 -2.82 -8.64 -5.24
CA ILE A 34 -3.15 -7.24 -4.92
C ILE A 34 -2.49 -6.88 -3.59
N SER A 35 -1.78 -5.75 -3.57
CA SER A 35 -1.17 -5.25 -2.34
C SER A 35 -1.04 -3.73 -2.32
N ASP A 36 -0.83 -3.20 -1.12
CA ASP A 36 -0.35 -1.84 -0.87
C ASP A 36 1.20 -1.75 -1.01
N ALA A 37 1.86 -2.78 -1.53
CA ALA A 37 3.32 -2.86 -1.65
C ALA A 37 3.87 -2.32 -2.98
N ARG A 38 5.19 -2.39 -3.13
CA ARG A 38 5.89 -2.28 -4.42
C ARG A 38 6.28 -3.68 -4.92
N MET A 39 6.96 -3.71 -6.06
CA MET A 39 7.53 -4.90 -6.68
C MET A 39 8.78 -4.49 -7.45
N SER A 40 9.74 -5.40 -7.58
CA SER A 40 10.93 -5.17 -8.39
C SER A 40 10.56 -4.96 -9.86
N GLY A 41 11.24 -4.04 -10.54
CA GLY A 41 11.03 -3.79 -11.97
C GLY A 41 11.36 -4.99 -12.88
N THR A 42 12.04 -6.01 -12.37
CA THR A 42 12.39 -7.25 -13.11
C THR A 42 11.37 -8.37 -12.96
N ALA A 43 10.34 -8.18 -12.12
CA ALA A 43 9.39 -9.23 -11.79
C ALA A 43 8.20 -9.25 -12.77
N TYR A 44 7.42 -10.35 -12.78
CA TYR A 44 6.33 -10.59 -13.73
C TYR A 44 5.03 -11.11 -13.09
N GLY A 45 3.98 -11.14 -13.90
CA GLY A 45 2.65 -11.68 -13.60
C GLY A 45 1.59 -10.61 -13.37
N THR A 46 0.35 -11.03 -13.16
CA THR A 46 -0.80 -10.13 -13.01
C THR A 46 -0.87 -9.58 -11.59
N VAL A 47 -0.18 -8.45 -11.34
CA VAL A 47 -0.03 -7.88 -9.99
C VAL A 47 -0.52 -6.43 -9.94
N VAL A 48 -1.47 -6.16 -9.06
CA VAL A 48 -1.90 -4.80 -8.70
C VAL A 48 -1.07 -4.31 -7.52
N LEU A 49 -0.40 -3.18 -7.72
CA LEU A 49 0.54 -2.57 -6.78
C LEU A 49 0.04 -1.21 -6.32
N HIS A 50 0.67 -0.66 -5.29
CA HIS A 50 0.45 0.72 -4.84
C HIS A 50 -1.02 1.05 -4.47
N THR A 51 -1.79 0.04 -4.05
CA THR A 51 -3.17 0.22 -3.62
C THR A 51 -3.24 1.30 -2.54
N SER A 52 -3.98 2.37 -2.82
CA SER A 52 -4.05 3.58 -2.00
C SER A 52 -5.50 3.98 -1.71
N PRO A 53 -5.85 4.43 -0.49
CA PRO A 53 -4.98 4.46 0.70
C PRO A 53 -4.53 3.06 1.14
N GLU A 54 -3.33 2.97 1.70
CA GLU A 54 -2.77 1.70 2.19
C GLU A 54 -3.58 1.12 3.35
N ALA A 55 -3.39 -0.16 3.67
CA ALA A 55 -4.13 -0.79 4.76
C ALA A 55 -3.80 -0.19 6.13
N ALA A 56 -2.54 0.21 6.36
CA ALA A 56 -2.11 0.84 7.61
C ALA A 56 -2.71 2.24 7.84
N ALA A 57 -3.19 2.90 6.78
CA ALA A 57 -3.90 4.18 6.84
C ALA A 57 -5.44 4.00 6.85
N GLY A 58 -5.94 2.76 6.98
CA GLY A 58 -7.38 2.47 7.03
C GLY A 58 -8.07 2.47 5.66
N GLY A 59 -7.32 2.30 4.57
CA GLY A 59 -7.88 2.14 3.24
C GLY A 59 -8.75 0.87 3.10
N PRO A 60 -9.60 0.77 2.06
CA PRO A 60 -10.49 -0.38 1.87
C PRO A 60 -9.79 -1.74 1.87
N LEU A 61 -8.54 -1.80 1.40
CA LEU A 61 -7.72 -3.02 1.44
C LEU A 61 -7.56 -3.57 2.87
N ALA A 62 -7.58 -2.72 3.90
CA ALA A 62 -7.54 -3.15 5.29
C ALA A 62 -8.74 -4.04 5.67
N LEU A 63 -9.89 -3.80 5.04
CA LEU A 63 -11.19 -4.38 5.39
C LEU A 63 -11.52 -5.67 4.65
N VAL A 64 -10.73 -6.06 3.65
CA VAL A 64 -10.89 -7.32 2.91
C VAL A 64 -10.81 -8.52 3.86
N GLN A 65 -11.66 -9.52 3.69
CA GLN A 65 -11.65 -10.76 4.47
C GLN A 65 -11.57 -11.96 3.52
N ASP A 66 -11.10 -13.10 4.04
CA ASP A 66 -11.07 -14.34 3.27
C ASP A 66 -12.50 -14.72 2.85
N GLY A 67 -12.66 -15.03 1.56
CA GLY A 67 -13.95 -15.35 0.96
C GLY A 67 -14.67 -14.16 0.29
N ASP A 68 -14.19 -12.92 0.47
CA ASP A 68 -14.72 -11.79 -0.29
C ASP A 68 -14.44 -11.95 -1.80
N MET A 69 -15.41 -11.52 -2.61
CA MET A 69 -15.25 -11.47 -4.06
C MET A 69 -14.58 -10.16 -4.48
N ILE A 70 -13.62 -10.25 -5.41
CA ILE A 70 -12.91 -9.11 -5.97
C ILE A 70 -12.98 -9.21 -7.50
N GLU A 71 -13.45 -8.13 -8.14
CA GLU A 71 -13.49 -7.98 -9.58
C GLU A 71 -12.32 -7.10 -10.05
N LEU A 72 -11.58 -7.57 -11.05
CA LEU A 72 -10.50 -6.82 -11.72
C LEU A 72 -10.82 -6.71 -13.21
N ASP A 73 -11.03 -5.48 -13.68
CA ASP A 73 -11.20 -5.17 -15.10
C ASP A 73 -10.18 -4.10 -15.52
N VAL A 74 -9.10 -4.57 -16.18
CA VAL A 74 -8.03 -3.69 -16.66
C VAL A 74 -8.51 -2.76 -17.78
N PRO A 75 -9.21 -3.24 -18.84
CA PRO A 75 -9.82 -2.36 -19.84
C PRO A 75 -10.66 -1.23 -19.25
N ALA A 76 -11.56 -1.53 -18.31
CA ALA A 76 -12.42 -0.53 -17.66
C ALA A 76 -11.72 0.28 -16.56
N ARG A 77 -10.47 -0.05 -16.23
CA ARG A 77 -9.69 0.56 -15.13
C ARG A 77 -10.39 0.43 -13.78
N SER A 78 -11.06 -0.68 -13.54
CA SER A 78 -11.79 -0.93 -12.30
C SER A 78 -11.14 -2.06 -11.48
N LEU A 79 -11.17 -1.87 -10.16
CA LEU A 79 -10.87 -2.89 -9.17
C LEU A 79 -11.90 -2.74 -8.06
N LYS A 80 -12.81 -3.72 -7.95
CA LYS A 80 -13.97 -3.63 -7.07
C LYS A 80 -13.95 -4.74 -6.04
N LEU A 81 -14.16 -4.36 -4.78
CA LEU A 81 -14.46 -5.29 -3.70
C LEU A 81 -15.98 -5.45 -3.66
N GLU A 82 -16.47 -6.66 -3.94
CA GLU A 82 -17.90 -6.98 -4.00
C GLU A 82 -18.48 -7.19 -2.60
N VAL A 83 -18.45 -6.13 -1.80
CA VAL A 83 -18.97 -6.08 -0.43
C VAL A 83 -19.82 -4.81 -0.32
N SER A 84 -20.97 -4.89 0.33
CA SER A 84 -21.85 -3.72 0.46
C SER A 84 -21.22 -2.63 1.34
N ASP A 85 -21.63 -1.38 1.12
CA ASP A 85 -21.12 -0.24 1.87
C ASP A 85 -21.44 -0.36 3.37
N GLU A 86 -22.57 -0.97 3.74
CA GLU A 86 -22.95 -1.21 5.14
C GLU A 86 -21.98 -2.19 5.81
N GLU A 87 -21.60 -3.27 5.12
CA GLU A 87 -20.65 -4.24 5.65
C GLU A 87 -19.25 -3.64 5.74
N LEU A 88 -18.83 -2.85 4.75
CA LEU A 88 -17.55 -2.11 4.83
C LEU A 88 -17.55 -1.09 5.97
N ALA A 89 -18.65 -0.38 6.20
CA ALA A 89 -18.80 0.52 7.34
C ALA A 89 -18.70 -0.25 8.67
N ARG A 90 -19.37 -1.40 8.78
CA ARG A 90 -19.28 -2.27 9.96
C ARG A 90 -17.85 -2.72 10.22
N ARG A 91 -17.16 -3.25 9.20
CA ARG A 91 -15.77 -3.71 9.30
C ARG A 91 -14.82 -2.57 9.69
N ARG A 92 -15.08 -1.35 9.21
CA ARG A 92 -14.29 -0.16 9.55
C ARG A 92 -14.33 0.17 11.04
N THR A 93 -15.45 -0.07 11.73
CA THR A 93 -15.54 0.17 13.19
C THR A 93 -14.65 -0.78 14.01
N LEU A 94 -14.33 -1.95 13.45
CA LEU A 94 -13.47 -2.95 14.08
C LEU A 94 -11.99 -2.80 13.71
N TRP A 95 -11.68 -1.97 12.72
CA TRP A 95 -10.31 -1.76 12.27
C TRP A 95 -9.50 -1.00 13.32
N LYS A 96 -8.28 -1.47 13.56
CA LYS A 96 -7.32 -0.83 14.46
C LYS A 96 -6.04 -0.50 13.69
N PRO A 97 -5.48 0.72 13.85
CA PRO A 97 -4.21 1.06 13.25
C PRO A 97 -3.08 0.23 13.87
N LEU A 98 -1.98 0.10 13.13
CA LEU A 98 -0.74 -0.49 13.65
C LEU A 98 -0.12 0.41 14.73
N GLU A 99 0.66 -0.17 15.65
CA GLU A 99 1.40 0.62 16.63
C GLU A 99 2.46 1.49 15.93
N ALA A 100 2.42 2.80 16.19
CA ALA A 100 3.37 3.74 15.61
C ALA A 100 4.77 3.59 16.24
N PRO A 101 5.85 3.80 15.46
CA PRO A 101 7.20 3.85 16.00
C PRO A 101 7.34 4.93 17.07
N LYS A 102 8.03 4.63 18.17
CA LYS A 102 8.11 5.53 19.34
C LYS A 102 9.12 6.68 19.17
N ARG A 103 10.14 6.52 18.32
CA ARG A 103 11.21 7.51 18.10
C ARG A 103 11.99 7.28 16.80
N GLY A 104 12.86 8.24 16.45
CA GLY A 104 13.84 8.12 15.37
C GLY A 104 13.28 8.36 13.97
N TRP A 105 14.09 8.07 12.94
CA TRP A 105 13.71 8.26 11.53
C TRP A 105 12.39 7.59 11.17
N GLN A 106 12.18 6.36 11.64
CA GLN A 106 10.95 5.61 11.35
C GLN A 106 9.70 6.32 11.86
N LYS A 107 9.78 6.99 13.02
CA LYS A 107 8.66 7.80 13.55
C LYS A 107 8.38 9.00 12.63
N LEU A 108 9.41 9.80 12.33
CA LEU A 108 9.30 10.96 11.43
C LEU A 108 8.70 10.54 10.08
N TYR A 109 9.23 9.46 9.49
CA TYR A 109 8.76 8.93 8.23
C TYR A 109 7.29 8.49 8.30
N VAL A 110 6.89 7.68 9.29
CA VAL A 110 5.49 7.22 9.41
C VAL A 110 4.51 8.37 9.66
N GLU A 111 4.91 9.40 10.41
CA GLU A 111 4.09 10.59 10.69
C GLU A 111 3.87 11.45 9.45
N HIS A 112 4.91 11.64 8.63
CA HIS A 112 4.90 12.62 7.53
C HIS A 112 4.77 12.02 6.12
N VAL A 113 4.99 10.71 5.95
CA VAL A 113 4.93 10.11 4.61
C VAL A 113 3.52 10.16 4.03
N GLN A 114 3.43 10.63 2.80
CA GLN A 114 2.25 10.64 1.96
C GLN A 114 1.97 9.25 1.39
N GLN A 115 0.79 9.07 0.81
CA GLN A 115 0.39 7.81 0.20
C GLN A 115 1.05 7.64 -1.19
N ALA A 116 1.11 6.40 -1.69
CA ALA A 116 1.83 6.09 -2.93
C ALA A 116 1.27 6.83 -4.17
N HIS A 117 -0.04 7.10 -4.21
CA HIS A 117 -0.65 7.91 -5.29
C HIS A 117 -0.17 9.38 -5.34
N LEU A 118 0.53 9.85 -4.30
CA LEU A 118 1.18 11.16 -4.23
C LEU A 118 2.72 11.06 -4.33
N GLY A 119 3.26 9.87 -4.61
CA GLY A 119 4.71 9.64 -4.71
C GLY A 119 5.41 9.23 -3.41
N ALA A 120 4.67 9.06 -2.31
CA ALA A 120 5.22 8.69 -1.00
C ALA A 120 6.34 9.62 -0.48
N ASP A 121 6.25 10.92 -0.80
CA ASP A 121 7.12 11.96 -0.25
C ASP A 121 6.73 12.29 1.22
N LEU A 122 7.56 13.05 1.91
CA LEU A 122 7.19 13.65 3.20
C LEU A 122 6.38 14.92 2.95
N ASP A 123 5.25 15.06 3.64
CA ASP A 123 4.30 16.17 3.43
C ASP A 123 4.93 17.57 3.50
N PHE A 124 5.90 17.77 4.38
CA PHE A 124 6.61 19.04 4.58
C PHE A 124 7.74 19.29 3.56
N LEU A 125 8.05 18.35 2.68
CA LEU A 125 9.05 18.50 1.62
C LEU A 125 8.45 18.83 0.25
N VAL A 126 7.13 18.76 0.10
CA VAL A 126 6.45 19.04 -1.16
C VAL A 126 6.70 20.48 -1.62
N GLY A 127 7.14 20.64 -2.86
CA GLY A 127 7.39 21.95 -3.49
C GLY A 127 8.87 22.19 -3.76
N ALA A 128 9.34 23.41 -3.48
CA ALA A 128 10.72 23.81 -3.69
C ALA A 128 11.19 24.77 -2.59
N SER A 129 12.41 24.57 -2.08
CA SER A 129 12.99 25.42 -1.03
C SER A 129 13.70 26.68 -1.55
N GLY A 130 13.85 26.81 -2.87
CA GLY A 130 14.57 27.92 -3.50
C GLY A 130 16.08 27.93 -3.19
N ALA A 131 16.75 29.03 -3.57
CA ALA A 131 18.19 29.22 -3.42
C ALA A 131 18.53 30.42 -2.52
N GLY A 132 17.72 30.66 -1.48
CA GLY A 132 17.95 31.76 -0.54
C GLY A 132 19.30 31.63 0.18
N VAL A 133 19.99 32.75 0.37
CA VAL A 133 21.26 32.79 1.10
C VAL A 133 20.97 32.60 2.59
N PRO A 134 21.59 31.61 3.27
CA PRO A 134 21.44 31.42 4.71
C PRO A 134 21.94 32.62 5.51
N ARG A 135 21.62 32.63 6.81
CA ARG A 135 22.19 33.61 7.74
C ARG A 135 23.72 33.50 7.74
N ASP A 136 24.38 34.61 8.06
CA ASP A 136 25.83 34.58 8.29
C ASP A 136 26.15 33.54 9.38
N SER A 137 27.28 32.88 9.18
CA SER A 137 27.78 31.86 10.08
C SER A 137 28.46 32.45 11.32
N HIS A 138 28.86 33.73 11.28
CA HIS A 138 29.56 34.45 12.36
C HIS A 138 29.14 35.92 12.43
#